data_AF-A0A9D5QAX1-F1
#
_entry.id   AF-A0A9D5QAX1-F1
#
_cell.length_a   1.000
_cell.length_b   1.000
_cell.length_c   1.000
_cell.angle_alpha   90.00
_cell.angle_beta   90.00
_cell.angle_gamma   90.00
#
_symmetry.space_group_name_H-M   'P 1'
#
loop_
_entity.id
_entity.type
_entity.pdbx_description
1 polymer ?
#
loop_
_entity_poly.entity_id
_entity_poly.type
_entity_poly.pdbx_seq_one_letter_code
_entity_poly.pdbx_strand_id
1 'polypeptide(L)'
;MTLKKEHPKVSDYFGHNTFSEEAMRRMVSDATYKAFKQWQDEGVVISQEQADEIAEAMKDWALSKGATAYTHWFQPMTGLTAEKHDSFISVTGPCRVMEKFTGSKLILGEPDASSFPSGGLRATFEARGYTAWDPSSPAFIVEVAYGKTLCIPSIFVSYTGQALDKKLPLLRSETALNKAAVEMLKLFGVDDVAKVYSTCGAEQEYFLIDQSYYKLRSDLQLTGRTLVGAPSPKGQQLEDQYFGSIKERVLNYMNEVAEESYRLGIPVTTRHNEVAPHQYEFAPYFERSNLAADHNQLLMDTMKKVAKRHGLECLLHEKPFDRVNGSGKHLNWSMADDKGKNLLDPGDNPEEDLQFLTFLVAVIRAVHTYGTLLRASVANAGNEHRLGANEAPPAII
;
A
#
# COMPACT_ATOMS: atom_id res chain seq x y z
N MET A 1 -16.36 -34.82 -7.88
CA MET A 1 -16.91 -34.48 -6.56
C MET A 1 -16.41 -33.09 -6.21
N THR A 2 -17.16 -32.05 -6.57
CA THR A 2 -16.83 -30.67 -6.20
C THR A 2 -17.20 -30.53 -4.74
N LEU A 3 -16.22 -30.67 -3.84
CA LEU A 3 -16.40 -30.31 -2.44
C LEU A 3 -16.87 -28.85 -2.44
N LYS A 4 -18.10 -28.61 -1.99
CA LYS A 4 -18.54 -27.25 -1.65
C LYS A 4 -17.54 -26.76 -0.60
N LYS A 5 -16.60 -25.91 -1.02
CA LYS A 5 -15.75 -25.18 -0.08
C LYS A 5 -16.71 -24.39 0.79
N GLU A 6 -16.83 -24.73 2.07
CA GLU A 6 -17.51 -23.84 3.00
C GLU A 6 -16.75 -22.51 2.97
N HIS A 7 -17.44 -21.44 2.61
CA HIS A 7 -16.86 -20.11 2.63
C HIS A 7 -17.01 -19.59 4.06
N PRO A 8 -15.92 -19.50 4.85
CA PRO A 8 -15.99 -18.93 6.18
C PRO A 8 -16.47 -17.47 6.08
N LYS A 9 -17.09 -16.95 7.15
CA LYS A 9 -17.45 -15.53 7.18
C LYS A 9 -16.18 -14.71 7.13
N VAL A 10 -16.19 -13.61 6.37
CA VAL A 10 -15.03 -12.72 6.23
C VAL A 10 -14.51 -12.25 7.61
N SER A 11 -15.43 -11.98 8.54
CA SER A 11 -15.11 -11.62 9.94
C SER A 11 -14.21 -12.62 10.65
N ASP A 12 -14.24 -13.90 10.29
CA ASP A 12 -13.52 -14.96 11.00
C ASP A 12 -12.04 -15.04 10.58
N TYR A 13 -11.69 -14.46 9.43
CA TYR A 13 -10.32 -14.51 8.89
C TYR A 13 -9.77 -13.15 8.41
N PHE A 14 -10.54 -12.07 8.55
CA PHE A 14 -10.08 -10.73 8.25
C PHE A 14 -8.86 -10.37 9.13
N GLY A 15 -7.79 -9.88 8.50
CA GLY A 15 -6.53 -9.59 9.18
C GLY A 15 -5.82 -10.81 9.76
N HIS A 16 -6.23 -12.05 9.41
CA HIS A 16 -5.63 -13.26 9.98
C HIS A 16 -4.11 -13.32 9.80
N ASN A 17 -3.57 -12.80 8.69
CA ASN A 17 -2.15 -12.74 8.40
C ASN A 17 -1.51 -11.42 8.83
N THR A 18 -2.12 -10.67 9.73
CA THR A 18 -1.61 -9.39 10.25
C THR A 18 -1.35 -9.50 11.74
N PHE A 19 -0.20 -9.01 12.20
CA PHE A 19 0.12 -8.87 13.62
C PHE A 19 -0.61 -7.64 14.16
N SER A 20 -1.90 -7.82 14.43
CA SER A 20 -2.82 -6.76 14.84
C SER A 20 -2.51 -6.23 16.24
N GLU A 21 -3.07 -5.06 16.57
CA GLU A 21 -2.99 -4.50 17.93
C GLU A 21 -3.55 -5.48 18.98
N GLU A 22 -4.60 -6.23 18.63
CA GLU A 22 -5.17 -7.27 19.50
C GLU A 22 -4.20 -8.44 19.72
N ALA A 23 -3.52 -8.90 18.66
CA ALA A 23 -2.51 -9.94 18.76
C ALA A 23 -1.34 -9.46 19.63
N MET A 24 -0.85 -8.24 19.39
CA MET A 24 0.22 -7.63 20.18
C MET A 24 -0.16 -7.55 21.65
N ARG A 25 -1.33 -6.99 21.98
CA ARG A 25 -1.82 -6.85 23.36
C ARG A 25 -1.91 -8.18 24.11
N ARG A 26 -2.17 -9.29 23.42
CA ARG A 26 -2.23 -10.64 24.01
C ARG A 26 -0.86 -11.24 24.25
N MET A 27 0.16 -10.82 23.50
CA MET A 27 1.48 -11.47 23.48
C MET A 27 2.58 -10.69 24.19
N VAL A 28 2.41 -9.38 24.41
CA VAL A 28 3.33 -8.54 25.18
C VAL A 28 2.70 -8.07 26.49
N SER A 29 3.54 -7.61 27.42
CA SER A 29 3.11 -7.00 28.67
C SER A 29 2.31 -5.71 28.45
N ASP A 30 1.41 -5.38 29.37
CA ASP A 30 0.60 -4.15 29.32
C ASP A 30 1.48 -2.88 29.29
N ALA A 31 2.64 -2.92 29.95
CA ALA A 31 3.62 -1.83 29.93
C ALA A 31 4.21 -1.63 28.52
N THR A 32 4.63 -2.70 27.85
CA THR A 32 5.18 -2.66 26.49
C THR A 32 4.13 -2.28 25.46
N TYR A 33 2.89 -2.78 25.60
CA TYR A 33 1.78 -2.38 24.74
C TYR A 33 1.47 -0.88 24.85
N LYS A 34 1.41 -0.33 26.06
CA LYS A 34 1.21 1.12 26.27
C LYS A 34 2.35 1.94 25.69
N ALA A 35 3.59 1.51 25.88
CA ALA A 35 4.75 2.18 25.28
C ALA A 35 4.72 2.14 23.75
N PHE A 36 4.31 1.02 23.15
CA PHE A 36 4.12 0.91 21.71
C PHE A 36 3.05 1.89 21.19
N LYS A 37 1.92 2.01 21.88
CA LYS A 37 0.88 2.99 21.51
C LYS A 37 1.39 4.43 21.62
N GLN A 38 2.12 4.78 22.69
CA GLN A 38 2.76 6.09 22.81
C GLN A 38 3.77 6.35 21.69
N TRP A 39 4.50 5.32 21.25
CA TRP A 39 5.41 5.46 20.11
C TRP A 39 4.65 5.74 18.80
N GLN A 40 3.56 5.03 18.54
CA GLN A 40 2.74 5.19 17.35
C GLN A 40 2.01 6.55 17.31
N ASP A 41 1.51 6.99 18.45
CA ASP A 41 0.66 8.18 18.55
C ASP A 41 1.48 9.47 18.74
N GLU A 42 2.46 9.45 19.64
CA GLU A 42 3.25 10.60 20.09
C GLU A 42 4.71 10.61 19.58
N GLY A 43 5.21 9.50 19.05
CA GLY A 43 6.61 9.38 18.59
C GLY A 43 7.62 9.12 19.71
N VAL A 44 7.17 8.76 20.91
CA VAL A 44 8.05 8.41 22.04
C VAL A 44 8.69 7.05 21.79
N VAL A 45 10.00 7.03 21.54
CA VAL A 45 10.73 5.80 21.16
C VAL A 45 10.73 4.80 22.32
N ILE A 46 10.40 3.54 21.99
CA ILE A 46 10.44 2.41 22.94
C ILE A 46 11.86 2.07 23.38
N SER A 47 12.00 1.45 24.56
CA SER A 47 13.30 0.95 25.03
C SER A 47 13.75 -0.28 24.25
N GLN A 48 15.05 -0.60 24.31
CA GLN A 48 15.58 -1.82 23.69
C GLN A 48 14.93 -3.09 24.27
N GLU A 49 14.67 -3.12 25.58
CA GLU A 49 14.00 -4.24 26.24
C GLU A 49 12.57 -4.43 25.73
N GLN A 50 11.82 -3.34 25.56
CA GLN A 50 10.47 -3.34 24.98
C GLN A 50 10.50 -3.82 23.52
N ALA A 51 11.52 -3.40 22.75
CA ALA A 51 11.69 -3.83 21.37
C ALA A 51 12.04 -5.33 21.27
N ASP A 52 12.87 -5.84 22.17
CA ASP A 52 13.19 -7.27 22.25
C ASP A 52 11.96 -8.10 22.62
N GLU A 53 11.11 -7.63 23.53
CA GLU A 53 9.84 -8.28 23.88
C GLU A 53 8.87 -8.31 22.67
N ILE A 54 8.72 -7.20 21.94
CA ILE A 54 7.88 -7.15 20.74
C ILE A 54 8.44 -8.07 19.65
N ALA A 55 9.76 -8.10 19.45
CA ALA A 55 10.39 -8.99 18.47
C ALA A 55 10.15 -10.46 18.81
N GLU A 56 10.27 -10.85 20.07
CA GLU A 56 9.97 -12.21 20.51
C GLU A 56 8.51 -12.58 20.27
N ALA A 57 7.57 -11.71 20.66
CA ALA A 57 6.15 -11.91 20.41
C ALA A 57 5.82 -12.03 18.91
N MET A 58 6.40 -11.17 18.07
CA MET A 58 6.20 -11.18 16.62
C MET A 58 6.77 -12.45 15.97
N LYS A 59 7.94 -12.90 16.43
CA LYS A 59 8.57 -14.17 16.01
C LYS A 59 7.68 -15.34 16.38
N ASP A 60 7.23 -15.44 17.63
CA ASP A 60 6.41 -16.56 18.09
C ASP A 60 5.06 -16.61 17.36
N TRP A 61 4.44 -15.44 17.12
CA TRP A 61 3.24 -15.33 16.31
C TRP A 61 3.48 -15.83 14.88
N ALA A 62 4.57 -15.41 14.25
CA ALA A 62 4.92 -15.79 12.88
C ALA A 62 5.22 -17.29 12.77
N LEU A 63 5.98 -17.85 13.72
CA LEU A 63 6.27 -19.28 13.82
C LEU A 63 5.00 -20.10 14.03
N SER A 64 4.05 -19.64 14.87
CA SER A 64 2.77 -20.33 15.06
C SER A 64 1.93 -20.43 13.79
N LYS A 65 2.18 -19.53 12.82
CA LYS A 65 1.53 -19.52 11.51
C LYS A 65 2.32 -20.29 10.45
N GLY A 66 3.52 -20.77 10.79
CA GLY A 66 4.41 -21.52 9.91
C GLY A 66 5.38 -20.65 9.09
N ALA A 67 5.63 -19.40 9.50
CA ALA A 67 6.67 -18.58 8.87
C ALA A 67 8.07 -19.13 9.19
N THR A 68 8.95 -19.13 8.18
CA THR A 68 10.33 -19.65 8.32
C THR A 68 11.39 -18.56 8.12
N ALA A 69 10.97 -17.42 7.57
CA ALA A 69 11.80 -16.26 7.31
C ALA A 69 11.07 -14.97 7.69
N TYR A 70 11.84 -13.90 7.83
CA TYR A 70 11.34 -12.54 7.94
C TYR A 70 12.02 -11.63 6.91
N THR A 71 11.43 -10.48 6.64
CA THR A 71 11.97 -9.47 5.76
C THR A 71 11.51 -8.08 6.18
N HIS A 72 12.39 -7.08 6.01
CA HIS A 72 11.96 -5.70 6.00
C HIS A 72 11.35 -5.40 4.63
N TRP A 73 10.07 -5.08 4.63
CA TRP A 73 9.31 -4.77 3.43
C TRP A 73 9.25 -3.25 3.24
N PHE A 74 9.73 -2.75 2.11
CA PHE A 74 9.82 -1.31 1.83
C PHE A 74 9.68 -1.02 0.33
N GLN A 75 9.39 0.24 -0.02
CA GLN A 75 9.23 0.69 -1.41
C GLN A 75 10.35 1.66 -1.79
N PRO A 76 11.48 1.16 -2.34
CA PRO A 76 12.55 2.02 -2.84
C PRO A 76 12.08 2.87 -4.05
N MET A 77 12.90 3.83 -4.43
CA MET A 77 12.63 4.75 -5.55
C MET A 77 12.56 4.07 -6.95
N THR A 78 12.65 2.74 -7.03
CA THR A 78 12.45 1.96 -8.27
C THR A 78 10.98 1.84 -8.69
N GLY A 79 10.03 2.14 -7.79
CA GLY A 79 8.59 1.98 -8.05
C GLY A 79 8.08 0.56 -7.84
N LEU A 80 8.88 -0.33 -7.25
CA LEU A 80 8.50 -1.69 -6.86
C LEU A 80 8.77 -1.90 -5.38
N THR A 81 8.08 -2.87 -4.76
CA THR A 81 8.39 -3.37 -3.42
C THR A 81 9.71 -4.13 -3.43
N ALA A 82 10.49 -3.99 -2.35
CA ALA A 82 11.75 -4.69 -2.17
C ALA A 82 11.74 -5.47 -0.86
N GLU A 83 12.37 -6.64 -0.91
CA GLU A 83 12.42 -7.59 0.19
C GLU A 83 13.78 -8.30 0.17
N LYS A 84 14.37 -8.48 1.36
CA LYS A 84 15.49 -9.39 1.60
C LYS A 84 15.06 -10.39 2.66
N HIS A 85 15.03 -11.68 2.32
CA HIS A 85 14.50 -12.71 3.21
C HIS A 85 15.63 -13.27 4.07
N ASP A 86 15.55 -13.02 5.37
CA ASP A 86 16.46 -13.53 6.38
C ASP A 86 15.76 -14.64 7.17
N SER A 87 16.46 -15.73 7.48
CA SER A 87 15.87 -16.81 8.27
C SER A 87 15.88 -16.47 9.76
N PHE A 88 14.90 -17.00 10.50
CA PHE A 88 14.90 -16.93 11.96
C PHE A 88 16.03 -17.74 12.60
N ILE A 89 16.67 -18.66 11.88
CA ILE A 89 17.65 -19.56 12.46
C ILE A 89 18.92 -18.82 12.92
N SER A 90 19.43 -19.23 14.07
CA SER A 90 20.75 -18.87 14.58
C SER A 90 21.48 -20.14 14.99
N VAL A 91 22.67 -20.36 14.44
CA VAL A 91 23.51 -21.52 14.80
C VAL A 91 24.11 -21.28 16.17
N THR A 92 23.80 -22.15 17.14
CA THR A 92 24.19 -22.00 18.55
C THR A 92 25.28 -23.00 18.97
N GLY A 93 25.63 -23.92 18.07
CA GLY A 93 26.71 -24.89 18.24
C GLY A 93 26.72 -25.90 17.08
N PRO A 94 27.62 -26.91 17.11
CA PRO A 94 27.67 -27.96 16.09
C PRO A 94 26.32 -28.65 15.94
N CYS A 95 25.73 -28.57 14.75
CA CYS A 95 24.41 -29.14 14.42
C CYS A 95 23.25 -28.70 15.34
N ARG A 96 23.38 -27.56 16.04
CA ARG A 96 22.31 -26.99 16.89
C ARG A 96 21.89 -25.63 16.35
N VAL A 97 20.59 -25.49 16.17
CA VAL A 97 19.95 -24.28 15.65
C VAL A 97 18.85 -23.89 16.61
N MET A 98 18.68 -22.58 16.82
CA MET A 98 17.52 -22.02 17.50
C MET A 98 16.97 -20.84 16.69
N GLU A 99 15.67 -20.65 16.72
CA GLU A 99 15.00 -19.51 16.13
C GLU A 99 15.21 -18.28 17.03
N LYS A 100 15.82 -17.24 16.48
CA LYS A 100 16.14 -15.99 17.18
C LYS A 100 15.78 -14.78 16.32
N PHE A 101 14.96 -13.91 16.89
CA PHE A 101 14.65 -12.59 16.36
C PHE A 101 14.76 -11.58 17.51
N THR A 102 15.50 -10.50 17.30
CA THR A 102 15.84 -9.53 18.35
C THR A 102 15.28 -8.15 17.99
N GLY A 103 15.02 -7.33 19.00
CA GLY A 103 14.58 -5.94 18.86
C GLY A 103 15.55 -5.11 18.02
N SER A 104 16.85 -5.38 18.11
CA SER A 104 17.85 -4.75 17.25
C SER A 104 17.62 -5.03 15.76
N LYS A 105 17.23 -6.25 15.39
CA LYS A 105 16.88 -6.64 14.02
C LYS A 105 15.49 -6.15 13.62
N LEU A 106 14.57 -6.01 14.59
CA LEU A 106 13.24 -5.47 14.34
C LEU A 106 13.31 -3.96 14.04
N ILE A 107 14.01 -3.19 14.86
CA ILE A 107 14.10 -1.73 14.70
C ILE A 107 14.92 -1.36 13.47
N LEU A 108 16.06 -2.02 13.25
CA LEU A 108 17.01 -1.68 12.20
C LEU A 108 17.44 -2.92 11.40
N GLY A 109 17.23 -2.87 10.09
CA GLY A 109 17.77 -3.83 9.14
C GLY A 109 18.88 -3.23 8.29
N GLU A 110 19.82 -4.08 7.86
CA GLU A 110 20.88 -3.72 6.91
C GLU A 110 20.64 -4.45 5.58
N PRO A 111 19.80 -3.91 4.67
CA PRO A 111 19.76 -4.39 3.30
C PRO A 111 21.04 -3.95 2.57
N ASP A 112 21.62 -4.84 1.78
CA ASP A 112 22.65 -4.43 0.82
C ASP A 112 22.01 -3.45 -0.18
N ALA A 113 22.49 -2.20 -0.16
CA ALA A 113 21.90 -1.10 -0.92
C ALA A 113 22.69 -0.76 -2.20
N SER A 114 23.71 -1.56 -2.54
CA SER A 114 24.59 -1.34 -3.69
C SER A 114 23.86 -1.28 -5.03
N SER A 115 22.70 -1.93 -5.15
CA SER A 115 21.95 -2.09 -6.40
C SER A 115 20.73 -1.17 -6.53
N PHE A 116 20.39 -0.36 -5.51
CA PHE A 116 19.23 0.54 -5.59
C PHE A 116 19.59 1.88 -6.26
N PRO A 117 18.70 2.45 -7.10
CA PRO A 117 18.92 3.74 -7.72
C PRO A 117 19.09 4.83 -6.66
N SER A 118 20.18 5.59 -6.76
CA SER A 118 20.51 6.68 -5.83
C SER A 118 20.27 8.08 -6.41
N GLY A 119 19.74 8.17 -7.64
CA GLY A 119 19.57 9.47 -8.33
C GLY A 119 20.89 10.17 -8.68
N GLY A 120 22.00 9.43 -8.78
CA GLY A 120 23.33 9.99 -9.11
C GLY A 120 24.07 10.61 -7.92
N LEU A 121 23.55 10.46 -6.70
CA LEU A 121 24.08 11.11 -5.50
C LEU A 121 25.24 10.36 -4.80
N ARG A 122 25.81 9.26 -5.35
CA ARG A 122 26.74 8.38 -4.60
C ARG A 122 27.87 7.72 -5.38
N ALA A 123 28.99 7.50 -4.70
CA ALA A 123 30.03 6.54 -5.04
C ALA A 123 29.74 5.14 -4.44
N THR A 124 30.17 4.07 -5.09
CA THR A 124 29.81 2.66 -4.78
C THR A 124 30.19 2.17 -3.37
N PHE A 125 31.18 2.78 -2.70
CA PHE A 125 31.58 2.40 -1.34
C PHE A 125 30.66 2.98 -0.24
N GLU A 126 29.87 4.03 -0.56
CA GLU A 126 28.89 4.66 0.34
C GLU A 126 27.48 4.06 0.17
N ALA A 127 27.36 2.98 -0.60
CA ALA A 127 26.10 2.32 -0.92
C ALA A 127 25.59 1.40 0.19
N ARG A 128 25.77 1.81 1.46
CA ARG A 128 25.06 1.22 2.60
C ARG A 128 23.72 1.92 2.76
N GLY A 129 22.68 1.12 2.95
CA GLY A 129 21.34 1.59 3.26
C GLY A 129 20.83 0.84 4.48
N TYR A 130 19.92 1.49 5.19
CA TYR A 130 19.35 0.97 6.42
C TYR A 130 17.84 0.98 6.29
N THR A 131 17.20 -0.10 6.75
CA THR A 131 15.76 -0.14 6.93
C THR A 131 15.43 0.13 8.38
N ALA A 132 14.41 0.94 8.64
CA ALA A 132 13.88 1.09 9.99
C ALA A 132 12.40 0.75 10.02
N TRP A 133 11.96 0.01 11.03
CA TRP A 133 10.56 -0.40 11.16
C TRP A 133 9.64 0.82 11.29
N ASP A 134 8.55 0.84 10.52
CA ASP A 134 7.44 1.76 10.70
C ASP A 134 6.36 1.12 11.60
N PRO A 135 6.20 1.57 12.86
CA PRO A 135 5.20 1.02 13.78
C PRO A 135 3.76 1.44 13.42
N SER A 136 3.57 2.40 12.52
CA SER A 136 2.23 2.84 12.12
C SER A 136 1.55 1.89 11.13
N SER A 137 2.31 0.96 10.55
CA SER A 137 1.83 -0.10 9.68
C SER A 137 2.11 -1.48 10.31
N PRO A 138 1.10 -2.36 10.44
CA PRO A 138 1.26 -3.64 11.12
C PRO A 138 2.13 -4.60 10.31
N ALA A 139 2.94 -5.41 11.00
CA ALA A 139 3.65 -6.51 10.36
C ALA A 139 2.64 -7.56 9.86
N PHE A 140 2.96 -8.24 8.77
CA PHE A 140 2.06 -9.19 8.13
C PHE A 140 2.81 -10.43 7.63
N ILE A 141 2.09 -11.49 7.27
CA ILE A 141 2.65 -12.71 6.69
C ILE A 141 2.21 -12.82 5.25
N VAL A 142 3.19 -12.91 4.36
CA VAL A 142 2.97 -13.29 2.97
C VAL A 142 3.09 -14.80 2.85
N GLU A 143 2.07 -15.42 2.28
CA GLU A 143 2.06 -16.84 1.98
C GLU A 143 2.35 -17.07 0.50
N VAL A 144 3.23 -18.03 0.23
CA VAL A 144 3.47 -18.58 -1.10
C VAL A 144 3.28 -20.10 -1.04
N ALA A 145 3.24 -20.76 -2.20
CA ALA A 145 2.90 -22.18 -2.30
C ALA A 145 3.71 -23.11 -1.37
N TYR A 146 4.94 -22.75 -1.02
CA TYR A 146 5.86 -23.57 -0.24
C TYR A 146 6.48 -22.87 0.97
N GLY A 147 5.94 -21.72 1.39
CA GLY A 147 6.57 -20.96 2.46
C GLY A 147 5.75 -19.77 2.92
N LYS A 148 6.11 -19.27 4.09
CA LYS A 148 5.52 -18.08 4.69
C LYS A 148 6.64 -17.20 5.22
N THR A 149 6.51 -15.90 4.98
CA THR A 149 7.51 -14.91 5.38
C THR A 149 6.84 -13.82 6.18
N LEU A 150 7.40 -13.49 7.33
CA LEU A 150 7.03 -12.32 8.12
C LEU A 150 7.57 -11.05 7.43
N CYS A 151 6.70 -10.15 7.03
CA CYS A 151 7.04 -8.88 6.42
C CYS A 151 6.84 -7.75 7.42
N ILE A 152 7.90 -6.97 7.63
CA ILE A 152 7.94 -5.85 8.58
C ILE A 152 7.98 -4.55 7.76
N PRO A 153 6.87 -3.78 7.71
CA PRO A 153 6.84 -2.50 7.01
C PRO A 153 7.97 -1.59 7.48
N SER A 154 8.79 -1.11 6.57
CA SER A 154 9.99 -0.37 6.92
C SER A 154 10.20 0.83 6.00
N ILE A 155 10.80 1.88 6.54
CA ILE A 155 11.40 2.95 5.75
C ILE A 155 12.80 2.55 5.29
N PHE A 156 13.28 3.12 4.20
CA PHE A 156 14.63 2.88 3.69
C PHE A 156 15.42 4.18 3.53
N VAL A 157 16.54 4.25 4.24
CA VAL A 157 17.40 5.44 4.31
C VAL A 157 18.83 5.12 3.90
N SER A 158 19.51 6.14 3.40
CA SER A 158 20.94 6.09 3.13
C SER A 158 21.78 6.06 4.41
N TYR A 159 23.06 5.70 4.27
CA TYR A 159 24.07 5.95 5.30
C TYR A 159 24.11 7.40 5.80
N THR A 160 23.87 8.39 4.92
CA THR A 160 23.83 9.82 5.27
C THR A 160 22.44 10.33 5.72
N GLY A 161 21.49 9.44 6.01
CA GLY A 161 20.13 9.81 6.46
C GLY A 161 19.16 10.37 5.41
N GLN A 162 19.53 10.38 4.11
CA GLN A 162 18.61 10.71 3.01
C GLN A 162 17.57 9.61 2.79
N ALA A 163 16.34 10.00 2.45
CA ALA A 163 15.28 9.08 2.09
C ALA A 163 15.60 8.40 0.74
N LEU A 164 15.52 7.07 0.71
CA LEU A 164 15.68 6.25 -0.49
C LEU A 164 14.41 5.47 -0.85
N ASP A 165 13.31 5.80 -0.20
CA ASP A 165 12.00 5.22 -0.37
C ASP A 165 10.92 6.27 -0.65
N LYS A 166 9.71 5.76 -0.85
CA LYS A 166 8.49 6.57 -0.93
C LYS A 166 7.82 6.80 0.43
N LYS A 167 8.12 5.96 1.42
CA LYS A 167 7.43 5.95 2.72
C LYS A 167 7.90 7.07 3.66
N LEU A 168 9.20 7.26 3.84
CA LEU A 168 9.71 8.35 4.69
C LEU A 168 9.26 9.75 4.21
N PRO A 169 9.27 10.08 2.91
CA PRO A 169 8.69 11.33 2.42
C PRO A 169 7.20 11.50 2.76
N LEU A 170 6.40 10.43 2.68
CA LEU A 170 4.99 10.43 3.03
C LEU A 170 4.79 10.73 4.53
N LEU A 171 5.50 10.02 5.41
CA LEU A 171 5.44 10.23 6.87
C LEU A 171 5.85 11.66 7.27
N ARG A 172 6.85 12.24 6.60
CA ARG A 172 7.24 13.65 6.78
C ARG A 172 6.14 14.61 6.33
N SER A 173 5.47 14.30 5.22
CA SER A 173 4.33 15.08 4.72
C SER A 173 3.15 15.04 5.70
N GLU A 174 2.82 13.87 6.24
CA GLU A 174 1.77 13.72 7.27
C GLU A 174 2.11 14.50 8.54
N THR A 175 3.38 14.48 8.97
CA THR A 175 3.84 15.25 10.14
C THR A 175 3.69 16.75 9.92
N ALA A 176 4.01 17.26 8.71
CA ALA A 176 3.85 18.66 8.37
C ALA A 176 2.37 19.07 8.31
N LEU A 177 1.52 18.24 7.71
CA LEU A 177 0.07 18.44 7.65
C LEU A 177 -0.54 18.48 9.06
N ASN A 178 -0.19 17.50 9.90
CA ASN A 178 -0.65 17.40 11.29
C ASN A 178 -0.37 18.69 12.06
N LYS A 179 0.89 19.16 12.04
CA LYS A 179 1.30 20.37 12.75
C LYS A 179 0.48 21.59 12.29
N ALA A 180 0.37 21.80 10.98
CA ALA A 180 -0.35 22.94 10.43
C ALA A 180 -1.86 22.90 10.73
N ALA A 181 -2.48 21.72 10.61
CA ALA A 181 -3.90 21.55 10.86
C ALA A 181 -4.27 21.72 12.35
N VAL A 182 -3.46 21.17 13.27
CA VAL A 182 -3.66 21.36 14.71
C VAL A 182 -3.50 22.82 15.11
N GLU A 183 -2.49 23.52 14.59
CA GLU A 183 -2.33 24.97 14.82
C GLU A 183 -3.53 25.77 14.28
N MET A 184 -4.09 25.38 13.14
CA MET A 184 -5.28 26.00 12.57
C MET A 184 -6.54 25.77 13.42
N LEU A 185 -6.73 24.55 13.93
CA LEU A 185 -7.88 24.19 14.78
C LEU A 185 -7.92 25.03 16.08
N LYS A 186 -6.77 25.35 16.66
CA LYS A 186 -6.68 26.23 17.84
C LYS A 186 -7.24 27.62 17.58
N LEU A 187 -7.15 28.14 16.35
CA LEU A 187 -7.73 29.44 16.00
C LEU A 187 -9.27 29.43 16.03
N PHE A 188 -9.88 28.25 15.89
CA PHE A 188 -11.33 28.05 16.04
C PHE A 188 -11.73 27.68 17.48
N GLY A 189 -10.80 27.74 18.44
CA GLY A 189 -11.05 27.36 19.84
C GLY A 189 -11.12 25.85 20.07
N VAL A 190 -10.62 25.04 19.14
CA VAL A 190 -10.53 23.58 19.28
C VAL A 190 -9.15 23.24 19.86
N ASP A 191 -9.07 23.18 21.19
CA ASP A 191 -7.83 22.91 21.94
C ASP A 191 -7.66 21.46 22.38
N ASP A 192 -8.68 20.65 22.20
CA ASP A 192 -8.79 19.29 22.73
C ASP A 192 -8.43 18.21 21.70
N VAL A 193 -7.92 18.60 20.52
CA VAL A 193 -7.41 17.74 19.45
C VAL A 193 -5.87 17.69 19.54
N ALA A 194 -5.31 16.49 19.68
CA ALA A 194 -3.85 16.30 19.75
C ALA A 194 -3.23 16.06 18.37
N LYS A 195 -3.97 15.42 17.45
CA LYS A 195 -3.46 15.01 16.13
C LYS A 195 -4.51 15.13 15.04
N VAL A 196 -4.06 15.52 13.85
CA VAL A 196 -4.77 15.44 12.58
C VAL A 196 -3.96 14.55 11.63
N TYR A 197 -4.64 13.66 10.93
CA TYR A 197 -4.04 12.76 9.94
C TYR A 197 -4.81 12.83 8.63
N SER A 198 -4.13 12.49 7.53
CA SER A 198 -4.81 12.33 6.25
C SER A 198 -5.36 10.92 6.07
N THR A 199 -6.42 10.82 5.27
CA THR A 199 -7.00 9.54 4.83
C THR A 199 -6.93 9.43 3.31
N CYS A 200 -6.80 8.20 2.82
CA CYS A 200 -6.80 7.89 1.40
C CYS A 200 -7.67 6.67 1.10
N GLY A 201 -8.51 6.75 0.06
CA GLY A 201 -9.17 5.62 -0.58
C GLY A 201 -8.71 5.51 -2.03
N ALA A 202 -7.91 4.49 -2.35
CA ALA A 202 -7.33 4.31 -3.68
C ALA A 202 -8.18 3.37 -4.54
N GLU A 203 -8.71 3.86 -5.65
CA GLU A 203 -9.43 3.08 -6.66
C GLU A 203 -8.40 2.51 -7.64
N GLN A 204 -8.28 1.19 -7.72
CA GLN A 204 -7.24 0.52 -8.51
C GLN A 204 -7.83 -0.12 -9.77
N GLU A 205 -7.67 0.56 -10.90
CA GLU A 205 -8.00 -0.01 -12.20
C GLU A 205 -6.86 -0.89 -12.75
N TYR A 206 -7.22 -1.84 -13.61
CA TYR A 206 -6.30 -2.79 -14.25
C TYR A 206 -6.93 -3.50 -15.44
N PHE A 207 -6.09 -4.14 -16.26
CA PHE A 207 -6.54 -5.07 -17.31
C PHE A 207 -6.19 -6.53 -16.96
N LEU A 208 -7.03 -7.46 -17.41
CA LEU A 208 -6.73 -8.90 -17.39
C LEU A 208 -6.70 -9.48 -18.79
N ILE A 209 -5.60 -10.14 -19.13
CA ILE A 209 -5.49 -10.90 -20.38
C ILE A 209 -5.22 -12.37 -20.12
N ASP A 210 -5.61 -13.23 -21.06
CA ASP A 210 -5.21 -14.63 -20.98
C ASP A 210 -3.68 -14.74 -21.10
N GLN A 211 -3.08 -15.55 -20.22
CA GLN A 211 -1.63 -15.68 -20.16
C GLN A 211 -1.05 -16.28 -21.45
N SER A 212 -1.81 -17.09 -22.20
CA SER A 212 -1.35 -17.62 -23.50
C SER A 212 -1.18 -16.49 -24.52
N TYR A 213 -2.12 -15.54 -24.60
CA TYR A 213 -2.00 -14.39 -25.49
C TYR A 213 -0.91 -13.41 -25.04
N TYR A 214 -0.76 -13.21 -23.72
CA TYR A 214 0.34 -12.41 -23.18
C TYR A 214 1.71 -12.92 -23.61
N LYS A 215 1.93 -14.25 -23.54
CA LYS A 215 3.20 -14.90 -23.91
C LYS A 215 3.53 -14.79 -25.40
N LEU A 216 2.53 -14.56 -26.26
CA LEU A 216 2.73 -14.32 -27.69
C LEU A 216 3.15 -12.87 -28.01
N ARG A 217 3.17 -11.98 -27.01
CA ARG A 217 3.39 -10.54 -27.18
C ARG A 217 4.59 -10.07 -26.36
N SER A 218 5.77 -10.19 -26.95
CA SER A 218 7.03 -9.76 -26.31
C SER A 218 7.04 -8.26 -25.96
N ASP A 219 6.32 -7.43 -26.72
CA ASP A 219 6.17 -6.01 -26.41
C ASP A 219 5.39 -5.80 -25.10
N LEU A 220 4.28 -6.52 -24.89
CA LEU A 220 3.56 -6.51 -23.61
C LEU A 220 4.43 -7.04 -22.46
N GLN A 221 5.21 -8.09 -22.69
CA GLN A 221 6.05 -8.70 -21.66
C GLN A 221 7.18 -7.77 -21.18
N LEU A 222 7.78 -7.02 -22.10
CA LEU A 222 8.93 -6.18 -21.80
C LEU A 222 8.54 -4.77 -21.39
N THR A 223 7.43 -4.25 -21.91
CA THR A 223 7.04 -2.84 -21.72
C THR A 223 5.76 -2.65 -20.92
N GLY A 224 5.02 -3.72 -20.62
CA GLY A 224 3.71 -3.64 -19.96
C GLY A 224 2.58 -3.11 -20.85
N ARG A 225 2.87 -2.76 -22.11
CA ARG A 225 1.92 -2.25 -23.09
C ARG A 225 2.18 -2.80 -24.49
N THR A 226 1.19 -2.67 -25.35
CA THR A 226 1.35 -2.91 -26.78
C THR A 226 2.11 -1.73 -27.42
N LEU A 227 3.12 -2.04 -28.23
CA LEU A 227 3.87 -1.05 -29.02
C LEU A 227 3.31 -0.93 -30.44
N VAL A 228 2.78 -2.04 -30.96
CA VAL A 228 2.14 -2.12 -32.27
C VAL A 228 0.86 -2.94 -32.16
N GLY A 229 -0.10 -2.68 -33.04
CA GLY A 229 -1.35 -3.43 -33.08
C GLY A 229 -2.41 -2.75 -33.92
N ALA A 230 -3.25 -3.55 -34.57
CA ALA A 230 -4.48 -3.04 -35.18
C ALA A 230 -5.48 -2.63 -34.08
N PRO A 231 -6.36 -1.65 -34.35
CA PRO A 231 -7.44 -1.32 -33.43
C PRO A 231 -8.32 -2.55 -33.13
N SER A 232 -8.85 -2.61 -31.90
CA SER A 232 -9.72 -3.71 -31.46
C SER A 232 -10.96 -3.82 -32.36
N PRO A 233 -11.32 -5.03 -32.84
CA PRO A 233 -12.58 -5.26 -33.55
C PRO A 233 -13.82 -4.92 -32.70
N LYS A 234 -13.69 -5.05 -31.38
CA LYS A 234 -14.70 -4.61 -30.40
C LYS A 234 -14.20 -3.35 -29.70
N GLY A 235 -14.72 -2.19 -30.10
CA GLY A 235 -14.44 -0.92 -29.46
C GLY A 235 -15.26 -0.71 -28.17
N GLN A 236 -15.15 0.48 -27.59
CA GLN A 236 -15.86 0.93 -26.38
C GLN A 236 -17.07 1.83 -26.69
N GLN A 237 -17.55 1.83 -27.94
CA GLN A 237 -18.43 2.86 -28.52
C GLN A 237 -19.86 2.90 -27.97
N LEU A 238 -20.27 1.90 -27.17
CA LEU A 238 -21.62 1.79 -26.60
C LEU A 238 -21.62 1.72 -25.07
N GLU A 239 -20.47 1.84 -24.41
CA GLU A 239 -20.33 1.72 -22.93
C GLU A 239 -20.90 0.41 -22.33
N ASP A 240 -21.30 -0.57 -23.16
CA ASP A 240 -21.98 -1.83 -22.80
C ASP A 240 -21.29 -2.67 -21.71
N GLN A 241 -20.04 -2.35 -21.39
CA GLN A 241 -19.22 -3.10 -20.47
C GLN A 241 -19.15 -2.51 -19.07
N TYR A 242 -19.34 -1.19 -18.93
CA TYR A 242 -19.33 -0.55 -17.63
C TYR A 242 -20.50 -1.08 -16.80
N PHE A 243 -20.21 -1.65 -15.63
CA PHE A 243 -21.18 -2.41 -14.81
C PHE A 243 -21.91 -3.59 -15.51
N GLY A 244 -21.39 -4.08 -16.64
CA GLY A 244 -21.89 -5.29 -17.29
C GLY A 244 -21.66 -6.56 -16.44
N SER A 245 -22.21 -7.70 -16.86
CA SER A 245 -21.98 -8.97 -16.17
C SER A 245 -20.51 -9.42 -16.28
N ILE A 246 -19.89 -9.75 -15.15
CA ILE A 246 -18.51 -10.23 -15.10
C ILE A 246 -18.47 -11.72 -15.46
N LYS A 247 -17.60 -12.10 -16.40
CA LYS A 247 -17.40 -13.51 -16.77
C LYS A 247 -16.94 -14.33 -15.58
N GLU A 248 -17.46 -15.55 -15.43
CA GLU A 248 -17.20 -16.43 -14.28
C GLU A 248 -15.70 -16.61 -13.97
N ARG A 249 -14.86 -16.80 -14.99
CA ARG A 249 -13.40 -16.90 -14.82
C ARG A 249 -12.80 -15.68 -14.13
N VAL A 250 -13.24 -14.49 -14.49
CA VAL A 250 -12.74 -13.23 -13.90
C VAL A 250 -13.32 -13.04 -12.50
N LEU A 251 -14.60 -13.39 -12.30
CA LEU A 251 -15.21 -13.32 -10.99
C LEU A 251 -14.51 -14.25 -9.98
N ASN A 252 -14.11 -15.45 -10.40
CA ASN A 252 -13.33 -16.38 -9.59
C ASN A 252 -11.95 -15.81 -9.24
N TYR A 253 -11.25 -15.19 -10.20
CA TYR A 253 -10.03 -14.43 -9.93
C TYR A 253 -10.28 -13.33 -8.88
N MET A 254 -11.33 -12.53 -9.06
CA MET A 254 -11.63 -11.43 -8.16
C MET A 254 -12.02 -11.90 -6.76
N ASN A 255 -12.67 -13.06 -6.64
CA ASN A 255 -13.00 -13.67 -5.35
C ASN A 255 -11.73 -14.07 -4.59
N GLU A 256 -10.76 -14.67 -5.28
CA GLU A 256 -9.50 -15.06 -4.65
C GLU A 256 -8.63 -13.85 -4.29
N VAL A 257 -8.58 -12.81 -5.12
CA VAL A 257 -7.92 -11.53 -4.77
C VAL A 257 -8.53 -10.95 -3.49
N ALA A 258 -9.87 -10.89 -3.41
CA ALA A 258 -10.54 -10.36 -2.23
C ALA A 258 -10.26 -11.21 -0.98
N GLU A 259 -10.33 -12.54 -1.09
CA GLU A 259 -10.03 -13.46 0.03
C GLU A 259 -8.61 -13.27 0.56
N GLU A 260 -7.60 -13.20 -0.32
CA GLU A 260 -6.22 -12.96 0.09
C GLU A 260 -6.01 -11.55 0.68
N SER A 261 -6.68 -10.55 0.10
CA SER A 261 -6.66 -9.17 0.60
C SER A 261 -7.24 -9.07 2.01
N TYR A 262 -8.38 -9.73 2.27
CA TYR A 262 -8.98 -9.78 3.60
C TYR A 262 -8.06 -10.47 4.62
N ARG A 263 -7.35 -11.55 4.25
CA ARG A 263 -6.38 -12.18 5.16
C ARG A 263 -5.26 -11.22 5.55
N LEU A 264 -4.85 -10.34 4.64
CA LEU A 264 -3.87 -9.27 4.88
C LEU A 264 -4.46 -8.03 5.57
N GLY A 265 -5.77 -8.03 5.89
CA GLY A 265 -6.43 -6.89 6.54
C GLY A 265 -6.80 -5.76 5.59
N ILE A 266 -6.69 -5.96 4.27
CA ILE A 266 -7.03 -4.96 3.26
C ILE A 266 -8.55 -4.99 3.03
N PRO A 267 -9.28 -3.89 3.32
CA PRO A 267 -10.74 -3.86 3.29
C PRO A 267 -11.27 -3.59 1.87
N VAL A 268 -11.11 -4.52 0.93
CA VAL A 268 -11.67 -4.40 -0.43
C VAL A 268 -13.21 -4.35 -0.35
N THR A 269 -13.84 -3.26 -0.76
CA THR A 269 -15.30 -3.09 -0.65
C THR A 269 -16.01 -3.23 -1.99
N THR A 270 -15.39 -2.71 -3.05
CA THR A 270 -16.02 -2.60 -4.37
C THR A 270 -15.14 -3.24 -5.45
N ARG A 271 -15.79 -3.85 -6.44
CA ARG A 271 -15.16 -4.39 -7.65
C ARG A 271 -16.16 -4.40 -8.80
N HIS A 272 -15.72 -4.02 -9.99
CA HIS A 272 -16.58 -4.03 -11.19
C HIS A 272 -15.77 -4.09 -12.48
N ASN A 273 -16.49 -4.21 -13.60
CA ASN A 273 -15.96 -3.93 -14.93
C ASN A 273 -15.80 -2.44 -15.14
N GLU A 274 -14.76 -2.07 -15.85
CA GLU A 274 -14.53 -0.72 -16.35
C GLU A 274 -15.00 -0.58 -17.81
N VAL A 275 -14.88 0.64 -18.35
CA VAL A 275 -15.36 1.02 -19.70
C VAL A 275 -14.71 0.18 -20.81
N ALA A 276 -13.39 -0.10 -20.75
CA ALA A 276 -12.72 -0.83 -21.81
C ALA A 276 -12.86 -2.37 -21.70
N PRO A 277 -12.80 -3.10 -22.83
CA PRO A 277 -12.68 -4.55 -22.86
C PRO A 277 -11.60 -5.09 -21.95
N HIS A 278 -12.01 -5.99 -21.04
CA HIS A 278 -11.11 -6.62 -20.06
C HIS A 278 -10.44 -5.66 -19.07
N GLN A 279 -11.01 -4.46 -18.87
CA GLN A 279 -10.65 -3.55 -17.79
C GLN A 279 -11.58 -3.75 -16.60
N TYR A 280 -11.02 -3.64 -15.39
CA TYR A 280 -11.72 -3.83 -14.13
C TYR A 280 -11.17 -2.89 -13.06
N GLU A 281 -11.87 -2.81 -11.94
CA GLU A 281 -11.48 -2.01 -10.78
C GLU A 281 -11.63 -2.80 -9.47
N PHE A 282 -10.73 -2.52 -8.52
CA PHE A 282 -10.92 -2.77 -7.09
C PHE A 282 -10.82 -1.46 -6.31
N ALA A 283 -11.79 -1.20 -5.43
CA ALA A 283 -11.72 -0.08 -4.49
C ALA A 283 -11.83 -0.60 -3.05
N PRO A 284 -10.78 -0.43 -2.23
CA PRO A 284 -10.84 -0.62 -0.78
C PRO A 284 -11.55 0.52 -0.05
N TYR A 285 -11.99 0.24 1.17
CA TYR A 285 -12.38 1.28 2.12
C TYR A 285 -11.20 2.23 2.38
N PHE A 286 -11.48 3.50 2.66
CA PHE A 286 -10.42 4.47 2.95
C PHE A 286 -9.77 4.18 4.30
N GLU A 287 -8.47 4.46 4.41
CA GLU A 287 -7.70 4.27 5.64
C GLU A 287 -6.79 5.48 5.86
N ARG A 288 -6.05 5.52 6.97
CA ARG A 288 -4.98 6.51 7.16
C ARG A 288 -4.00 6.42 5.99
N SER A 289 -3.56 7.56 5.44
CA SER A 289 -2.87 7.60 4.15
C SER A 289 -1.65 6.69 4.08
N ASN A 290 -0.83 6.62 5.13
CA ASN A 290 0.31 5.71 5.18
C ASN A 290 -0.09 4.22 5.08
N LEU A 291 -1.12 3.78 5.81
CA LEU A 291 -1.62 2.40 5.76
C LEU A 291 -2.30 2.10 4.43
N ALA A 292 -3.13 3.01 3.94
CA ALA A 292 -3.79 2.89 2.64
C ALA A 292 -2.77 2.73 1.49
N ALA A 293 -1.64 3.45 1.56
CA ALA A 293 -0.56 3.32 0.60
C ALA A 293 0.09 1.92 0.66
N ASP A 294 0.39 1.40 1.85
CA ASP A 294 0.93 0.05 2.02
C ASP A 294 -0.05 -1.02 1.53
N HIS A 295 -1.32 -0.92 1.92
CA HIS A 295 -2.38 -1.81 1.50
C HIS A 295 -2.58 -1.80 -0.01
N ASN A 296 -2.51 -0.64 -0.68
CA ASN A 296 -2.59 -0.59 -2.14
C ASN A 296 -1.39 -1.29 -2.82
N GLN A 297 -0.18 -1.16 -2.28
CA GLN A 297 0.99 -1.89 -2.79
C GLN A 297 0.81 -3.40 -2.64
N LEU A 298 0.35 -3.87 -1.48
CA LEU A 298 0.06 -5.28 -1.23
C LEU A 298 -1.10 -5.81 -2.09
N LEU A 299 -2.12 -4.99 -2.34
CA LEU A 299 -3.21 -5.32 -3.23
C LEU A 299 -2.70 -5.53 -4.66
N MET A 300 -1.88 -4.62 -5.19
CA MET A 300 -1.28 -4.76 -6.53
C MET A 300 -0.42 -6.03 -6.66
N ASP A 301 0.35 -6.37 -5.63
CA ASP A 301 1.16 -7.60 -5.62
C ASP A 301 0.28 -8.86 -5.54
N THR A 302 -0.78 -8.83 -4.74
CA THR A 302 -1.79 -9.89 -4.65
C THR A 302 -2.50 -10.09 -5.99
N MET A 303 -2.95 -9.01 -6.64
CA MET A 303 -3.60 -9.03 -7.95
C MET A 303 -2.74 -9.73 -9.01
N LYS A 304 -1.44 -9.44 -9.06
CA LYS A 304 -0.49 -10.09 -9.99
C LYS A 304 -0.28 -11.57 -9.68
N LYS A 305 -0.12 -11.93 -8.39
CA LYS A 305 0.09 -13.31 -7.95
C LYS A 305 -1.12 -14.19 -8.25
N VAL A 306 -2.31 -13.73 -7.88
CA VAL A 306 -3.58 -14.43 -8.11
C VAL A 306 -3.84 -14.59 -9.61
N ALA A 307 -3.55 -13.56 -10.43
CA ALA A 307 -3.83 -13.62 -11.87
C ALA A 307 -3.11 -14.80 -12.52
N LYS A 308 -1.84 -15.01 -12.17
CA LYS A 308 -1.04 -16.13 -12.68
C LYS A 308 -1.62 -17.49 -12.30
N ARG A 309 -2.20 -17.64 -11.09
CA ARG A 309 -2.87 -18.89 -10.66
C ARG A 309 -4.14 -19.18 -11.46
N HIS A 310 -4.80 -18.14 -11.97
CA HIS A 310 -5.99 -18.24 -12.85
C HIS A 310 -5.64 -18.30 -14.35
N GLY A 311 -4.36 -18.46 -14.70
CA GLY A 311 -3.88 -18.45 -16.08
C GLY A 311 -4.12 -17.11 -16.79
N LEU A 312 -4.19 -16.02 -16.01
CA LEU A 312 -4.35 -14.65 -16.47
C LEU A 312 -3.06 -13.87 -16.21
N GLU A 313 -2.90 -12.75 -16.91
CA GLU A 313 -1.89 -11.74 -16.60
C GLU A 313 -2.59 -10.43 -16.21
N CYS A 314 -2.20 -9.85 -15.08
CA CYS A 314 -2.72 -8.56 -14.59
C CYS A 314 -1.80 -7.43 -15.05
N LEU A 315 -2.34 -6.55 -15.90
CA LEU A 315 -1.62 -5.38 -16.41
C LEU A 315 -2.02 -4.15 -15.61
N LEU A 316 -1.04 -3.52 -14.95
CA LEU A 316 -1.20 -2.29 -14.16
C LEU A 316 -0.62 -1.05 -14.86
N HIS A 317 -0.15 -1.20 -16.10
CA HIS A 317 0.34 -0.08 -16.89
C HIS A 317 -0.84 0.88 -17.19
N GLU A 318 -0.60 2.20 -17.17
CA GLU A 318 -1.65 3.22 -17.29
C GLU A 318 -2.34 3.22 -18.65
N LYS A 319 -1.61 2.78 -19.69
CA LYS A 319 -2.12 2.58 -21.04
C LYS A 319 -1.63 1.29 -21.72
N PRO A 320 -2.17 0.10 -21.36
CA PRO A 320 -1.68 -1.17 -21.90
C PRO A 320 -2.02 -1.34 -23.39
N PHE A 321 -3.18 -0.83 -23.81
CA PHE A 321 -3.69 -0.93 -25.17
C PHE A 321 -3.97 0.46 -25.75
N ASP A 322 -3.56 0.69 -26.99
CA ASP A 322 -3.87 1.92 -27.70
C ASP A 322 -5.36 1.98 -28.09
N ARG A 323 -5.91 3.20 -28.21
CA ARG A 323 -7.28 3.50 -28.69
C ARG A 323 -8.46 3.01 -27.84
N VAL A 324 -8.21 2.49 -26.64
CA VAL A 324 -9.23 2.19 -25.62
C VAL A 324 -8.94 2.96 -24.33
N ASN A 325 -9.83 2.98 -23.34
CA ASN A 325 -9.56 3.63 -22.04
C ASN A 325 -8.25 3.11 -21.42
N GLY A 326 -7.56 4.00 -20.69
CA GLY A 326 -6.40 3.63 -19.89
C GLY A 326 -6.83 3.29 -18.47
N SER A 327 -5.92 2.71 -17.69
CA SER A 327 -6.14 2.40 -16.28
C SER A 327 -5.70 3.55 -15.38
N GLY A 328 -6.65 4.11 -14.66
CA GLY A 328 -6.46 5.12 -13.63
C GLY A 328 -6.13 4.54 -12.25
N LYS A 329 -5.74 5.46 -11.37
CA LYS A 329 -5.75 5.24 -9.92
C LYS A 329 -6.26 6.51 -9.26
N HIS A 330 -7.56 6.57 -8.98
CA HIS A 330 -8.10 7.70 -8.24
C HIS A 330 -7.68 7.60 -6.78
N LEU A 331 -7.50 8.77 -6.16
CA LEU A 331 -7.12 8.87 -4.76
C LEU A 331 -8.10 9.81 -4.07
N ASN A 332 -9.08 9.24 -3.39
CA ASN A 332 -10.00 9.97 -2.54
C ASN A 332 -9.25 10.38 -1.27
N TRP A 333 -8.90 11.65 -1.16
CA TRP A 333 -8.09 12.18 -0.05
C TRP A 333 -8.95 13.03 0.88
N SER A 334 -8.76 12.86 2.19
CA SER A 334 -9.32 13.75 3.20
C SER A 334 -8.38 13.92 4.40
N MET A 335 -8.82 14.65 5.42
CA MET A 335 -8.14 14.83 6.70
C MET A 335 -9.12 14.75 7.85
N ALA A 336 -8.74 14.03 8.90
CA ALA A 336 -9.53 13.83 10.09
C ALA A 336 -8.71 14.04 11.36
N ASP A 337 -9.36 14.49 12.42
CA ASP A 337 -8.74 14.56 13.74
C ASP A 337 -8.75 13.20 14.46
N ASP A 338 -8.03 13.14 15.58
CA ASP A 338 -7.96 11.99 16.49
C ASP A 338 -9.28 11.64 17.19
N LYS A 339 -10.32 12.47 17.03
CA LYS A 339 -11.69 12.21 17.49
C LYS A 339 -12.59 11.67 16.39
N GLY A 340 -12.10 11.60 15.16
CA GLY A 340 -12.82 11.10 13.99
C GLY A 340 -13.64 12.15 13.26
N LYS A 341 -13.49 13.46 13.57
CA LYS A 341 -14.13 14.52 12.79
C LYS A 341 -13.38 14.70 11.47
N ASN A 342 -14.09 14.56 10.36
CA ASN A 342 -13.58 14.91 9.03
C ASN A 342 -13.58 16.43 8.88
N LEU A 343 -12.42 17.02 8.58
CA LEU A 343 -12.27 18.48 8.46
C LEU A 343 -12.71 19.02 7.09
N LEU A 344 -13.02 18.12 6.14
CA LEU A 344 -13.56 18.42 4.81
C LEU A 344 -15.00 17.89 4.65
N ASP A 345 -15.68 17.59 5.74
CA ASP A 345 -17.12 17.30 5.73
C ASP A 345 -17.90 18.62 5.81
N PRO A 346 -18.75 18.94 4.82
CA PRO A 346 -19.55 20.16 4.81
C PRO A 346 -20.62 20.21 5.92
N GLY A 347 -21.00 19.06 6.49
CA GLY A 347 -22.16 18.97 7.38
C GLY A 347 -23.47 19.40 6.68
N ASP A 348 -24.49 19.75 7.48
CA ASP A 348 -25.82 20.10 6.97
C ASP A 348 -25.90 21.56 6.46
N ASN A 349 -25.16 22.49 7.09
CA ASN A 349 -25.14 23.92 6.78
C ASN A 349 -23.70 24.41 6.48
N PRO A 350 -23.12 24.07 5.31
CA PRO A 350 -21.71 24.34 5.02
C PRO A 350 -21.33 25.82 5.01
N GLU A 351 -22.26 26.72 4.68
CA GLU A 351 -22.02 28.16 4.65
C GLU A 351 -21.82 28.78 6.04
N GLU A 352 -22.26 28.09 7.10
CA GLU A 352 -22.13 28.53 8.49
C GLU A 352 -20.89 27.93 9.17
N ASP A 353 -20.35 26.83 8.65
CA ASP A 353 -19.15 26.16 9.18
C ASP A 353 -17.87 26.84 8.68
N LEU A 354 -17.46 27.89 9.38
CA LEU A 354 -16.20 28.61 9.11
C LEU A 354 -14.96 27.72 9.21
N GLN A 355 -14.98 26.67 10.03
CA GLN A 355 -13.87 25.73 10.14
C GLN A 355 -13.74 24.96 8.82
N PHE A 356 -14.82 24.30 8.39
CA PHE A 356 -14.89 23.58 7.12
C PHE A 356 -14.51 24.48 5.94
N LEU A 357 -15.12 25.66 5.82
CA LEU A 357 -14.84 26.60 4.74
C LEU A 357 -13.36 27.00 4.69
N THR A 358 -12.72 27.16 5.85
CA THR A 358 -11.31 27.53 5.89
C THR A 358 -10.40 26.39 5.45
N PHE A 359 -10.67 25.15 5.87
CA PHE A 359 -9.92 23.99 5.37
C PHE A 359 -10.15 23.76 3.88
N LEU A 360 -11.39 23.87 3.39
CA LEU A 360 -11.72 23.77 1.97
C LEU A 360 -10.97 24.82 1.13
N VAL A 361 -11.03 26.09 1.53
CA VAL A 361 -10.33 27.18 0.85
C VAL A 361 -8.81 26.98 0.90
N ALA A 362 -8.26 26.48 2.02
CA ALA A 362 -6.85 26.16 2.12
C ALA A 362 -6.42 25.06 1.12
N VAL A 363 -7.23 24.02 0.97
CA VAL A 363 -7.00 22.96 -0.03
C VAL A 363 -7.07 23.51 -1.45
N ILE A 364 -8.11 24.28 -1.79
CA ILE A 364 -8.24 24.93 -3.11
C ILE A 364 -7.03 25.82 -3.39
N ARG A 365 -6.62 26.62 -2.40
CA ARG A 365 -5.44 27.49 -2.51
C ARG A 365 -4.15 26.69 -2.70
N ALA A 366 -3.99 25.58 -2.00
CA ALA A 366 -2.84 24.70 -2.14
C ALA A 366 -2.77 24.08 -3.54
N VAL A 367 -3.90 23.56 -4.07
CA VAL A 367 -3.98 23.03 -5.43
C VAL A 367 -3.65 24.10 -6.46
N HIS A 368 -4.22 25.30 -6.33
CA HIS A 368 -3.93 26.42 -7.23
C HIS A 368 -2.46 26.85 -7.17
N THR A 369 -1.87 26.93 -5.97
CA THR A 369 -0.50 27.42 -5.79
C THR A 369 0.55 26.38 -6.19
N TYR A 370 0.28 25.09 -5.93
CA TYR A 370 1.22 23.99 -6.12
C TYR A 370 0.78 23.01 -7.23
N GLY A 371 -0.08 23.44 -8.16
CA GLY A 371 -0.56 22.60 -9.25
C GLY A 371 0.55 21.98 -10.10
N THR A 372 1.65 22.72 -10.36
CA THR A 372 2.81 22.17 -11.06
C THR A 372 3.48 21.03 -10.28
N LEU A 373 3.54 21.12 -8.95
CA LEU A 373 4.10 20.07 -8.11
C LEU A 373 3.19 18.82 -8.08
N LEU A 374 1.87 19.02 -7.99
CA LEU A 374 0.89 17.94 -8.08
C LEU A 374 0.95 17.23 -9.44
N ARG A 375 1.11 17.98 -10.54
CA ARG A 375 1.32 17.39 -11.86
C ARG A 375 2.61 16.56 -11.92
N ALA A 376 3.69 17.10 -11.37
CA ALA A 376 4.98 16.41 -11.34
C ALA A 376 4.95 15.11 -10.52
N SER A 377 4.11 15.00 -9.50
CA SER A 377 4.03 13.79 -8.67
C SER A 377 3.34 12.60 -9.38
N VAL A 378 2.51 12.87 -10.40
CA VAL A 378 1.81 11.85 -11.20
C VAL A 378 2.38 11.68 -12.61
N ALA A 379 3.31 12.55 -13.02
CA ALA A 379 3.93 12.52 -14.33
C ALA A 379 4.92 11.35 -14.44
N ASN A 380 4.63 10.40 -15.31
CA ASN A 380 5.54 9.31 -15.67
C ASN A 380 5.28 8.90 -17.14
N ALA A 381 6.25 8.21 -17.76
CA ALA A 381 6.19 7.85 -19.17
C ALA A 381 4.95 7.01 -19.54
N GLY A 382 4.48 6.15 -18.65
CA GLY A 382 3.25 5.37 -18.87
C GLY A 382 1.99 6.25 -18.84
N ASN A 383 1.89 7.11 -17.82
CA ASN A 383 0.74 7.99 -17.61
C ASN A 383 0.63 9.11 -18.67
N GLU A 384 1.73 9.51 -19.31
CA GLU A 384 1.70 10.42 -20.48
C GLU A 384 0.86 9.88 -21.64
N HIS A 385 0.75 8.55 -21.79
CA HIS A 385 -0.13 7.94 -22.79
C HIS A 385 -1.60 7.90 -22.39
N ARG A 386 -1.93 8.26 -21.14
CA ARG A 386 -3.27 8.23 -20.58
C ARG A 386 -3.85 9.64 -20.43
N LEU A 387 -3.12 10.58 -19.84
CA LEU A 387 -3.61 11.92 -19.48
C LEU A 387 -4.11 12.71 -20.71
N GLY A 388 -5.27 13.35 -20.57
CA GLY A 388 -5.90 14.15 -21.64
C GLY A 388 -6.56 13.34 -22.75
N ALA A 389 -6.77 12.03 -22.55
CA ALA A 389 -7.53 11.16 -23.44
C ALA A 389 -8.86 10.74 -22.79
N ASN A 390 -9.42 9.59 -23.20
CA ASN A 390 -10.71 9.07 -22.74
C ASN A 390 -10.79 9.02 -21.20
N GLU A 391 -11.66 9.85 -20.61
CA GLU A 391 -11.98 9.97 -19.17
C GLU A 391 -10.79 10.30 -18.25
N ALA A 392 -9.57 10.35 -18.77
CA ALA A 392 -8.40 10.77 -18.03
C ALA A 392 -8.34 12.30 -17.96
N PRO A 393 -8.10 12.89 -16.78
CA PRO A 393 -7.98 14.33 -16.68
C PRO A 393 -6.87 14.84 -17.60
N PRO A 394 -7.05 16.01 -18.24
CA PRO A 394 -5.96 16.63 -18.96
C PRO A 394 -4.81 16.93 -17.99
N ALA A 395 -3.61 17.16 -18.53
CA ALA A 395 -2.49 17.57 -17.68
C ALA A 395 -2.74 18.92 -16.99
N ILE A 396 -3.82 19.64 -17.28
CA ILE A 396 -4.20 20.90 -16.63
C ILE A 396 -4.93 20.59 -15.32
N ILE A 397 -4.42 21.12 -14.21
CA ILE A 397 -5.00 21.01 -12.87
C ILE A 397 -5.77 22.29 -12.58
#